data_AF-A0AAU5KRC1-F1
#
_entry.id   AF-A0AAU5KRC1-F1
#
_cell.length_a   1.000
_cell.length_b   1.000
_cell.length_c   1.000
_cell.angle_alpha   90.00
_cell.angle_beta   90.00
_cell.angle_gamma   90.00
#
_symmetry.space_group_name_H-M   'P 1'
#
loop_
_entity.id
_entity.type
_entity.pdbx_description
1 polymer ?
#
loop_
_entity_poly.entity_id
_entity_poly.type
_entity_poly.pdbx_seq_one_letter_code
_entity_poly.pdbx_strand_id
1 'polypeptide(L)'
;MVEIVVTQEAGRRWDAVADEVRAVATGLAERVGRRTGLGLGPELHVRLLNPDAYALAHEAHERRVNEALLASDLLYAIPDQARRLRLEADLRRADGSYSGGNRKFGCLPSSRAVPGTDGGSTILLVPALLRRSAGTVSRDALRSVLAHQLVHQAQFALWGPSLSMDLRAAHLVHRATRAAVEEFRSLSAVLEGHALFTTRELLAADYVEERKAGGLLRLLWGPNRGLAVYDRGEDCVRKAVEYGIPDLLLRLRADPTLVPDRRELLDPDGWVARLTTADEPVRQEPAGPA
;
A
#
# COMPACT_ATOMS: atom_id res chain seq x y z
N MET A 1 19.31 -1.65 11.69
CA MET A 1 18.76 -3.02 11.54
C MET A 1 17.32 -2.95 12.00
N VAL A 2 16.36 -3.45 11.21
CA VAL A 2 14.93 -3.43 11.56
C VAL A 2 14.63 -4.62 12.45
N GLU A 3 13.98 -4.41 13.59
CA GLU A 3 13.50 -5.50 14.44
C GLU A 3 12.22 -6.11 13.84
N ILE A 4 12.18 -7.44 13.68
CA ILE A 4 11.01 -8.14 13.13
C ILE A 4 10.27 -8.85 14.26
N VAL A 5 9.13 -8.28 14.66
CA VAL A 5 8.26 -8.84 15.70
C VAL A 5 7.12 -9.60 15.05
N VAL A 6 7.06 -10.92 15.30
CA VAL A 6 6.01 -11.79 14.76
C VAL A 6 5.07 -12.23 15.88
N THR A 7 3.80 -11.85 15.78
CA THR A 7 2.74 -12.24 16.72
C THR A 7 1.88 -13.34 16.09
N GLN A 8 1.69 -14.44 16.83
CA GLN A 8 0.92 -15.60 16.39
C GLN A 8 -0.48 -15.60 17.01
N GLU A 9 -1.51 -15.43 16.19
CA GLU A 9 -2.94 -15.51 16.58
C GLU A 9 -3.75 -16.43 15.63
N ALA A 10 -3.08 -17.07 14.67
CA ALA A 10 -3.70 -17.93 13.67
C ALA A 10 -4.00 -19.35 14.19
N GLY A 11 -3.47 -19.71 15.36
CA GLY A 11 -3.59 -21.03 16.00
C GLY A 11 -2.38 -21.93 15.76
N ARG A 12 -2.15 -22.87 16.69
CA ARG A 12 -0.90 -23.68 16.82
C ARG A 12 -0.42 -24.38 15.54
N ARG A 13 -1.34 -24.77 14.65
CA ARG A 13 -0.99 -25.42 13.37
C ARG A 13 -0.13 -24.53 12.44
N TRP A 14 -0.01 -23.24 12.73
CA TRP A 14 0.76 -22.27 11.96
C TRP A 14 2.01 -21.77 12.68
N ASP A 15 2.44 -22.40 13.77
CA ASP A 15 3.63 -21.95 14.52
C ASP A 15 4.88 -21.98 13.65
N ALA A 16 5.09 -23.06 12.89
CA ALA A 16 6.18 -23.15 11.91
C ALA A 16 6.12 -22.07 10.82
N VAL A 17 4.92 -21.60 10.46
CA VAL A 17 4.76 -20.49 9.50
C VAL A 17 5.18 -19.16 10.14
N ALA A 18 5.00 -18.97 11.45
CA ALA A 18 5.45 -17.76 12.14
C ALA A 18 6.99 -17.65 12.11
N ASP A 19 7.69 -18.77 12.32
CA ASP A 19 9.15 -18.80 12.25
C ASP A 19 9.66 -18.57 10.82
N GLU A 20 9.02 -19.18 9.83
CA GLU A 20 9.36 -18.95 8.42
C GLU A 20 9.08 -17.50 7.99
N VAL A 21 7.97 -16.91 8.46
CA VAL A 21 7.65 -15.48 8.24
C VAL A 21 8.74 -14.60 8.81
N ARG A 22 9.21 -14.87 10.04
CA ARG A 22 10.31 -14.11 10.66
C ARG A 22 11.57 -14.21 9.81
N ALA A 23 11.98 -15.42 9.44
CA ALA A 23 13.18 -15.65 8.64
C ALA A 23 13.12 -14.95 7.27
N VAL A 24 11.98 -15.05 6.58
CA VAL A 24 11.76 -14.42 5.27
C VAL A 24 11.72 -12.89 5.39
N ALA A 25 10.98 -12.34 6.36
CA ALA A 25 10.88 -10.90 6.55
C ALA A 25 12.25 -10.28 6.92
N THR A 26 13.03 -10.93 7.79
CA THR A 26 14.39 -10.48 8.12
C THR A 26 15.28 -10.40 6.89
N GLY A 27 15.27 -11.43 6.03
CA GLY A 27 16.06 -11.44 4.80
C GLY A 27 15.61 -10.44 3.74
N LEU A 28 14.32 -10.08 3.72
CA LEU A 28 13.75 -9.15 2.76
C LEU A 28 13.85 -7.69 3.21
N ALA A 29 13.74 -7.39 4.51
CA ALA A 29 13.65 -6.03 5.02
C ALA A 29 14.81 -5.13 4.53
N GLU A 30 16.04 -5.61 4.65
CA GLU A 30 17.21 -4.87 4.20
C GLU A 30 17.24 -4.67 2.68
N ARG A 31 16.81 -5.68 1.92
CA ARG A 31 16.77 -5.64 0.45
C ARG A 31 15.71 -4.66 -0.05
N VAL A 32 14.54 -4.64 0.59
CA VAL A 32 13.47 -3.68 0.30
C VAL A 32 14.00 -2.27 0.52
N GLY A 33 14.59 -1.98 1.68
CA GLY A 33 15.12 -0.64 1.96
C GLY A 33 16.19 -0.19 0.97
N ARG A 34 17.11 -1.09 0.58
CA ARG A 34 18.09 -0.79 -0.48
C ARG A 34 17.46 -0.55 -1.85
N ARG A 35 16.44 -1.33 -2.23
CA ARG A 35 15.85 -1.24 -3.57
C ARG A 35 14.94 -0.03 -3.72
N THR A 36 14.20 0.33 -2.67
CA THR A 36 13.26 1.47 -2.69
C THR A 36 13.92 2.78 -2.28
N GLY A 37 15.06 2.74 -1.58
CA GLY A 37 15.63 3.92 -0.94
C GLY A 37 14.80 4.43 0.25
N LEU A 38 13.79 3.67 0.69
CA LEU A 38 12.88 4.05 1.77
C LEU A 38 13.16 3.24 3.05
N GLY A 39 13.06 3.91 4.20
CA GLY A 39 13.16 3.24 5.50
C GLY A 39 11.90 2.42 5.83
N LEU A 40 12.06 1.29 6.53
CA LEU A 40 10.95 0.48 7.05
C LEU A 40 10.55 0.85 8.49
N GLY A 41 11.22 1.84 9.10
CA GLY A 41 11.12 2.13 10.53
C GLY A 41 12.04 1.25 11.39
N PRO A 42 12.08 1.50 12.71
CA PRO A 42 12.92 0.73 13.63
C PRO A 42 12.38 -0.68 13.90
N GLU A 43 11.06 -0.85 13.85
CA GLU A 43 10.36 -2.09 14.19
C GLU A 43 9.29 -2.40 13.13
N LEU A 44 9.23 -3.66 12.71
CA LEU A 44 8.22 -4.21 11.82
C LEU A 44 7.43 -5.29 12.54
N HIS A 45 6.12 -5.07 12.67
CA HIS A 45 5.22 -6.08 13.22
C HIS A 45 4.58 -6.90 12.10
N VAL A 46 4.63 -8.23 12.22
CA VAL A 46 3.86 -9.16 11.38
C VAL A 46 2.92 -9.97 12.27
N ARG A 47 1.61 -9.76 12.10
CA ARG A 47 0.58 -10.50 12.83
C ARG A 47 0.03 -11.62 11.96
N LEU A 48 0.25 -12.86 12.38
CA LEU A 48 -0.38 -14.03 11.76
C LEU A 48 -1.76 -14.22 12.39
N LEU A 49 -2.80 -13.98 11.60
CA LEU A 49 -4.17 -13.98 12.08
C LEU A 49 -4.96 -15.16 11.52
N ASN A 50 -5.94 -15.62 12.29
CA ASN A 50 -7.04 -16.39 11.72
C ASN A 50 -8.01 -15.43 10.98
N PRO A 51 -8.91 -15.93 10.11
CA PRO A 51 -9.80 -15.07 9.33
C PRO A 51 -10.68 -14.12 10.16
N ASP A 52 -11.15 -14.54 11.33
CA ASP A 52 -12.01 -13.72 12.19
C ASP A 52 -11.20 -12.59 12.85
N ALA A 53 -10.02 -12.91 13.38
CA ALA A 53 -9.09 -11.92 13.93
C ALA A 53 -8.66 -10.91 12.87
N TYR A 54 -8.47 -11.34 11.61
CA TYR A 54 -8.19 -10.44 10.50
C TYR A 54 -9.36 -9.48 10.21
N ALA A 55 -10.59 -9.99 10.17
CA ALA A 55 -11.76 -9.15 9.96
C ALA A 55 -11.87 -8.05 11.03
N LEU A 56 -11.69 -8.42 12.31
CA LEU A 56 -11.69 -7.47 13.43
C LEU A 56 -10.54 -6.45 13.33
N ALA A 57 -9.32 -6.89 13.03
CA ALA A 57 -8.16 -6.01 12.91
C ALA A 57 -8.31 -5.02 11.74
N HIS A 58 -8.81 -5.51 10.59
CA HIS A 58 -9.08 -4.67 9.43
C HIS A 58 -10.18 -3.64 9.71
N GLU A 59 -11.26 -4.06 10.36
CA GLU A 59 -12.36 -3.20 10.76
C GLU A 59 -11.91 -2.11 11.75
N ALA A 60 -11.10 -2.47 12.74
CA ALA A 60 -10.49 -1.51 13.67
C ALA A 60 -9.59 -0.50 12.94
N HIS A 61 -8.82 -0.93 11.95
CA HIS A 61 -8.02 -0.03 11.11
C HIS A 61 -8.91 0.93 10.30
N GLU A 62 -9.92 0.44 9.59
CA GLU A 62 -10.84 1.30 8.83
C GLU A 62 -11.55 2.32 9.72
N ARG A 63 -11.94 1.93 10.94
CA ARG A 63 -12.51 2.84 11.95
C ARG A 63 -11.55 3.98 12.27
N ARG A 64 -10.30 3.66 12.62
CA ARG A 64 -9.27 4.67 12.95
C ARG A 64 -9.07 5.66 11.80
N VAL A 65 -8.98 5.17 10.56
CA VAL A 65 -8.81 6.05 9.40
C VAL A 65 -10.03 6.97 9.22
N ASN A 66 -11.24 6.45 9.37
CA ASN A 66 -12.45 7.28 9.26
C ASN A 66 -12.55 8.30 10.41
N GLU A 67 -12.20 7.93 11.64
CA GLU A 67 -12.20 8.84 12.79
C GLU A 67 -11.15 9.94 12.64
N ALA A 68 -9.94 9.59 12.20
CA ALA A 68 -8.89 10.57 11.94
C ALA A 68 -9.28 11.52 10.79
N LEU A 69 -9.92 11.00 9.74
CA LEU A 69 -10.46 11.83 8.67
C LEU A 69 -11.58 12.77 9.16
N LEU A 70 -12.47 12.28 10.02
CA LEU A 70 -13.54 13.06 10.64
C LEU A 70 -13.03 14.18 11.55
N ALA A 71 -11.86 13.98 12.17
CA ALA A 71 -11.17 14.97 12.98
C ALA A 71 -10.29 15.92 12.15
N SER A 72 -10.02 15.61 10.88
CA SER A 72 -9.18 16.42 10.00
C SER A 72 -9.96 17.54 9.31
N ASP A 73 -9.24 18.61 8.95
CA ASP A 73 -9.82 19.74 8.23
C ASP A 73 -10.22 19.40 6.77
N LEU A 74 -9.76 18.26 6.26
CA LEU A 74 -10.00 17.80 4.88
C LEU A 74 -11.48 17.68 4.54
N LEU A 75 -12.34 17.47 5.55
CA LEU A 75 -13.78 17.37 5.37
C LEU A 75 -14.53 18.71 5.44
N TYR A 76 -13.89 19.81 5.88
CA TYR A 76 -14.53 21.13 5.88
C TYR A 76 -14.83 21.63 4.45
N ALA A 77 -14.04 21.20 3.47
CA ALA A 77 -14.27 21.52 2.06
C ALA A 77 -15.48 20.79 1.45
N ILE A 78 -16.04 19.77 2.12
CA ILE A 78 -17.15 18.95 1.59
C ILE A 78 -18.18 18.61 2.69
N PRO A 79 -18.98 19.60 3.16
CA PRO A 79 -19.85 19.47 4.33
C PRO A 79 -20.87 18.32 4.25
N ASP A 80 -21.44 18.05 3.07
CA ASP A 80 -22.43 16.99 2.88
C ASP A 80 -21.82 15.59 3.01
N GLN A 81 -20.55 15.42 2.65
CA GLN A 81 -19.85 14.15 2.84
C GLN A 81 -19.41 13.95 4.28
N ALA A 82 -18.96 15.01 4.95
CA ALA A 82 -18.70 14.99 6.39
C ALA A 82 -19.96 14.54 7.15
N ARG A 83 -21.13 15.07 6.78
CA ARG A 83 -22.42 14.67 7.36
C ARG A 83 -22.76 13.20 7.10
N ARG A 84 -22.51 12.68 5.90
CA ARG A 84 -22.74 11.26 5.57
C ARG A 84 -21.80 10.32 6.31
N LEU A 85 -20.52 10.67 6.44
CA LEU A 85 -19.55 9.90 7.20
C LEU A 85 -19.89 9.86 8.69
N ARG A 86 -20.33 10.99 9.25
CA ARG A 86 -20.85 11.05 10.62
C ARG A 86 -22.09 10.18 10.77
N LEU A 87 -23.07 10.29 9.87
CA LEU A 87 -24.26 9.45 9.89
C LEU A 87 -23.93 7.97 9.75
N GLU A 88 -23.00 7.58 8.87
CA GLU A 88 -22.57 6.19 8.70
C GLU A 88 -21.82 5.69 9.95
N ALA A 89 -20.94 6.50 10.54
CA ALA A 89 -20.27 6.18 11.79
C ALA A 89 -21.28 6.03 12.95
N ASP A 90 -22.29 6.91 13.02
CA ASP A 90 -23.32 6.90 14.06
C ASP A 90 -24.29 5.72 13.89
N LEU A 91 -24.71 5.41 12.66
CA LEU A 91 -25.51 4.22 12.35
C LEU A 91 -24.76 2.94 12.73
N ARG A 92 -23.47 2.85 12.40
CA ARG A 92 -22.59 1.71 12.75
C ARG A 92 -22.29 1.59 14.26
N ARG A 93 -22.40 2.69 15.00
CA ARG A 93 -22.33 2.70 16.48
C ARG A 93 -23.65 2.24 17.09
N ALA A 94 -24.78 2.71 16.53
CA ALA A 94 -26.12 2.46 17.05
C ALA A 94 -26.60 1.01 16.85
N ASP A 95 -26.23 0.36 15.75
CA ASP A 95 -26.64 -1.00 15.43
C ASP A 95 -25.71 -2.09 16.01
N GLY A 96 -24.61 -1.70 16.67
CA GLY A 96 -23.53 -2.63 17.08
C GLY A 96 -22.90 -3.40 15.90
N SER A 97 -23.26 -3.03 14.67
CA SER A 97 -22.95 -3.68 13.41
C SER A 97 -21.81 -2.92 12.70
N TYR A 98 -20.80 -2.59 13.48
CA TYR A 98 -19.47 -2.38 12.90
C TYR A 98 -18.99 -3.67 12.18
N SER A 99 -19.62 -4.82 12.51
CA SER A 99 -19.43 -6.15 11.92
C SER A 99 -20.26 -6.46 10.63
N GLY A 100 -20.92 -5.48 10.01
CA GLY A 100 -21.97 -5.73 9.00
C GLY A 100 -21.58 -5.79 7.51
N GLY A 101 -20.39 -5.37 7.09
CA GLY A 101 -20.11 -5.12 5.67
C GLY A 101 -19.54 -6.29 4.84
N ASN A 102 -18.75 -7.19 5.44
CA ASN A 102 -17.92 -8.11 4.64
C ASN A 102 -17.66 -9.49 5.29
N ARG A 103 -18.67 -10.11 5.91
CA ARG A 103 -18.59 -11.55 6.29
C ARG A 103 -18.61 -12.50 5.09
N LYS A 104 -18.65 -12.00 3.86
CA LYS A 104 -18.32 -12.81 2.68
C LYS A 104 -16.79 -12.94 2.61
N PHE A 105 -16.25 -13.95 3.28
CA PHE A 105 -14.84 -14.39 3.26
C PHE A 105 -14.26 -14.70 1.86
N GLY A 106 -14.98 -14.40 0.77
CA GLY A 106 -14.60 -14.70 -0.60
C GLY A 106 -13.53 -13.78 -1.20
N CYS A 107 -13.33 -12.58 -0.64
CA CYS A 107 -12.46 -11.56 -1.25
C CYS A 107 -11.48 -10.87 -0.27
N LEU A 108 -11.30 -11.39 0.94
CA LEU A 108 -10.32 -10.80 1.86
C LEU A 108 -8.91 -11.10 1.35
N PRO A 109 -8.02 -10.10 1.24
CA PRO A 109 -6.66 -10.36 0.81
C PRO A 109 -5.96 -11.22 1.85
N SER A 110 -5.06 -12.09 1.40
CA SER A 110 -4.29 -12.97 2.28
C SER A 110 -3.31 -12.20 3.17
N SER A 111 -3.04 -10.94 2.85
CA SER A 111 -2.22 -10.03 3.65
C SER A 111 -2.56 -8.57 3.40
N ARG A 112 -2.19 -7.70 4.34
CA ARG A 112 -2.29 -6.24 4.20
C ARG A 112 -1.33 -5.52 5.15
N ALA A 113 -0.57 -4.56 4.62
CA ALA A 113 0.13 -3.55 5.39
C ALA A 113 -0.88 -2.50 5.90
N VAL A 114 -0.87 -2.24 7.20
CA VAL A 114 -1.68 -1.18 7.83
C VAL A 114 -0.80 -0.30 8.71
N PRO A 115 -1.00 1.02 8.75
CA PRO A 115 -0.35 1.88 9.73
C PRO A 115 -0.74 1.48 11.16
N GLY A 116 0.26 1.40 12.04
CA GLY A 116 0.15 1.22 13.47
C GLY A 116 -0.43 2.44 14.17
N THR A 117 -0.51 2.41 15.50
CA THR A 117 -0.98 3.54 16.33
C THR A 117 0.17 4.37 16.89
N ASP A 118 1.38 3.83 16.84
CA ASP A 118 2.62 4.30 17.43
C ASP A 118 3.58 4.91 16.38
N GLY A 119 3.09 5.13 15.16
CA GLY A 119 3.92 5.57 14.03
C GLY A 119 4.67 4.43 13.34
N GLY A 120 4.61 3.21 13.87
CA GLY A 120 5.01 2.00 13.14
C GLY A 120 3.93 1.56 12.14
N SER A 121 4.20 0.47 11.44
CA SER A 121 3.21 -0.20 10.59
C SER A 121 3.25 -1.71 10.83
N THR A 122 2.12 -2.36 10.56
CA THR A 122 1.91 -3.78 10.83
C THR A 122 1.49 -4.48 9.54
N ILE A 123 2.08 -5.64 9.26
CA ILE A 123 1.60 -6.56 8.23
C ILE A 123 0.63 -7.54 8.88
N LEU A 124 -0.63 -7.49 8.46
CA LEU A 124 -1.62 -8.51 8.78
C LEU A 124 -1.46 -9.63 7.75
N LEU A 125 -1.28 -10.87 8.18
CA LEU A 125 -1.12 -12.05 7.31
C LEU A 125 -2.10 -13.14 7.75
N VAL A 126 -2.82 -13.74 6.80
CA VAL A 126 -3.77 -14.84 7.07
C VAL A 126 -3.30 -16.11 6.37
N PRO A 127 -2.54 -16.99 7.06
CA PRO A 127 -1.97 -18.19 6.43
C PRO A 127 -3.01 -19.10 5.78
N ALA A 128 -4.22 -19.18 6.36
CA ALA A 128 -5.31 -19.97 5.81
C ALA A 128 -5.80 -19.45 4.44
N LEU A 129 -5.87 -18.13 4.26
CA LEU A 129 -6.26 -17.53 2.99
C LEU A 129 -5.12 -17.66 1.97
N LEU A 130 -3.87 -17.45 2.39
CA LEU A 130 -2.71 -17.67 1.55
C LEU A 130 -2.66 -19.11 1.04
N ARG A 131 -2.86 -20.10 1.92
CA ARG A 131 -2.96 -21.52 1.52
C ARG A 131 -4.08 -21.76 0.52
N ARG A 132 -5.24 -21.13 0.69
CA ARG A 132 -6.39 -21.32 -0.21
C ARG A 132 -6.11 -20.80 -1.61
N SER A 133 -5.45 -19.65 -1.74
CA SER A 133 -5.09 -19.08 -3.03
C SER A 133 -3.87 -19.77 -3.66
N ALA A 134 -2.91 -20.23 -2.84
CA ALA A 134 -1.64 -20.82 -3.27
C ALA A 134 -1.61 -22.35 -3.38
N GLY A 135 -2.61 -23.03 -2.83
CA GLY A 135 -2.56 -24.45 -2.49
C GLY A 135 -1.69 -24.78 -1.26
N THR A 136 -0.62 -24.01 -1.01
CA THR A 136 0.32 -24.21 0.10
C THR A 136 0.86 -22.90 0.67
N VAL A 137 1.33 -22.91 1.92
CA VAL A 137 2.12 -21.80 2.49
C VAL A 137 3.60 -22.17 2.37
N SER A 138 4.14 -22.03 1.15
CA SER A 138 5.57 -22.25 0.90
C SER A 138 6.38 -21.00 1.25
N ARG A 139 7.69 -21.19 1.45
CA ARG A 139 8.65 -20.08 1.58
C ARG A 139 8.54 -19.09 0.42
N ASP A 140 8.34 -19.59 -0.79
CA ASP A 140 8.16 -18.80 -2.01
C ASP A 140 6.91 -17.93 -1.97
N ALA A 141 5.77 -18.50 -1.55
CA ALA A 141 4.54 -17.76 -1.35
C ALA A 141 4.71 -16.66 -0.29
N LEU A 142 5.39 -16.98 0.81
CA LEU A 142 5.71 -16.01 1.86
C LEU A 142 6.64 -14.91 1.36
N ARG A 143 7.69 -15.23 0.59
CA ARG A 143 8.62 -14.25 0.02
C ARG A 143 7.89 -13.26 -0.87
N SER A 144 7.03 -13.75 -1.76
CA SER A 144 6.26 -12.87 -2.67
C SER A 144 5.34 -11.93 -1.91
N VAL A 145 4.53 -12.48 -1.01
CA VAL A 145 3.60 -11.69 -0.21
C VAL A 145 4.33 -10.69 0.69
N LEU A 146 5.35 -11.14 1.43
CA LEU A 146 6.08 -10.29 2.36
C LEU A 146 6.89 -9.21 1.63
N ALA A 147 7.50 -9.50 0.49
CA ALA A 147 8.20 -8.48 -0.29
C ALA A 147 7.25 -7.34 -0.70
N HIS A 148 6.08 -7.68 -1.23
CA HIS A 148 5.08 -6.69 -1.62
C HIS A 148 4.57 -5.87 -0.42
N GLN A 149 4.21 -6.55 0.68
CA GLN A 149 3.74 -5.84 1.88
C GLN A 149 4.83 -5.00 2.53
N LEU A 150 6.09 -5.43 2.53
CA LEU A 150 7.22 -4.65 3.04
C LEU A 150 7.43 -3.36 2.22
N VAL A 151 7.23 -3.39 0.90
CA VAL A 151 7.30 -2.16 0.10
C VAL A 151 6.21 -1.18 0.53
N HIS A 152 4.98 -1.65 0.77
CA HIS A 152 3.93 -0.81 1.34
C HIS A 152 4.26 -0.30 2.75
N GLN A 153 4.92 -1.10 3.59
CA GLN A 153 5.41 -0.63 4.89
C GLN A 153 6.40 0.53 4.72
N ALA A 154 7.33 0.44 3.77
CA ALA A 154 8.27 1.51 3.48
C ALA A 154 7.56 2.78 2.95
N GLN A 155 6.52 2.60 2.14
CA GLN A 155 5.64 3.70 1.71
C GLN A 155 4.91 4.31 2.92
N PHE A 156 4.33 3.51 3.82
CA PHE A 156 3.71 4.03 5.03
C PHE A 156 4.69 4.75 5.95
N ALA A 157 5.95 4.31 6.04
CA ALA A 157 6.97 5.03 6.79
C ALA A 157 7.31 6.40 6.18
N LEU A 158 7.27 6.54 4.85
CA LEU A 158 7.51 7.81 4.16
C LEU A 158 6.36 8.82 4.34
N TRP A 159 5.11 8.38 4.17
CA TRP A 159 3.95 9.29 4.27
C TRP A 159 3.36 9.37 5.68
N GLY A 160 3.65 8.40 6.55
CA GLY A 160 3.01 8.23 7.84
C GLY A 160 1.54 7.79 7.73
N PRO A 161 0.77 7.91 8.83
CA PRO A 161 -0.67 7.62 8.84
C PRO A 161 -1.48 8.46 7.85
N SER A 162 -0.95 9.60 7.39
CA SER A 162 -1.61 10.47 6.43
C SER A 162 -1.87 9.75 5.12
N LEU A 163 -1.03 8.81 4.68
CA LEU A 163 -1.27 8.08 3.43
C LEU A 163 -2.63 7.38 3.42
N SER A 164 -2.96 6.65 4.49
CA SER A 164 -4.27 5.99 4.59
C SER A 164 -5.41 6.99 4.68
N MET A 165 -5.20 8.14 5.33
CA MET A 165 -6.20 9.21 5.39
C MET A 165 -6.39 9.91 4.06
N ASP A 166 -5.33 10.27 3.35
CA ASP A 166 -5.33 10.94 2.05
C ASP A 166 -5.98 10.03 0.99
N LEU A 167 -5.60 8.74 1.00
CA LEU A 167 -6.21 7.73 0.15
C LEU A 167 -7.71 7.54 0.48
N ARG A 168 -8.07 7.54 1.78
CA ARG A 168 -9.47 7.40 2.20
C ARG A 168 -10.29 8.64 1.90
N ALA A 169 -9.74 9.83 2.17
CA ALA A 169 -10.34 11.13 1.89
C ALA A 169 -10.69 11.23 0.42
N ALA A 170 -9.74 10.90 -0.46
CA ALA A 170 -9.98 10.96 -1.88
C ALA A 170 -10.97 9.90 -2.40
N HIS A 171 -11.01 8.71 -1.78
CA HIS A 171 -12.09 7.74 -2.03
C HIS A 171 -13.47 8.24 -1.58
N LEU A 172 -13.55 9.16 -0.63
CA LEU A 172 -14.81 9.73 -0.17
C LEU A 172 -15.19 10.94 -1.04
N VAL A 173 -14.25 11.85 -1.28
CA VAL A 173 -14.34 12.97 -2.26
C VAL A 173 -14.74 12.47 -3.65
N HIS A 174 -14.49 11.18 -3.94
CA HIS A 174 -15.02 10.39 -5.05
C HIS A 174 -16.46 10.71 -5.46
N ARG A 175 -17.32 10.99 -4.48
CA ARG A 175 -18.74 11.30 -4.70
C ARG A 175 -19.08 12.77 -4.93
N ALA A 176 -18.10 13.69 -4.88
CA ALA A 176 -18.29 15.14 -4.97
C ALA A 176 -17.60 15.79 -6.17
N THR A 177 -16.35 15.41 -6.52
CA THR A 177 -15.63 16.05 -7.65
C THR A 177 -14.79 15.06 -8.47
N ARG A 178 -14.99 15.05 -9.79
CA ARG A 178 -14.37 14.10 -10.73
C ARG A 178 -12.83 14.21 -10.81
N ALA A 179 -12.26 15.40 -10.63
CA ALA A 179 -10.82 15.64 -10.73
C ALA A 179 -10.03 15.01 -9.57
N ALA A 180 -10.47 15.22 -8.32
CA ALA A 180 -9.85 14.62 -7.14
C ALA A 180 -9.89 13.08 -7.15
N VAL A 181 -10.89 12.49 -7.82
CA VAL A 181 -10.97 11.03 -8.04
C VAL A 181 -9.83 10.52 -8.91
N GLU A 182 -9.50 11.28 -9.96
CA GLU A 182 -8.54 10.87 -10.98
C GLU A 182 -7.11 10.99 -10.46
N GLU A 183 -6.81 12.04 -9.71
CA GLU A 183 -5.51 12.23 -9.03
C GLU A 183 -5.25 11.11 -8.01
N PHE A 184 -6.23 10.77 -7.17
CA PHE A 184 -6.10 9.67 -6.21
C PHE A 184 -5.90 8.31 -6.86
N ARG A 185 -6.68 8.00 -7.90
CA ARG A 185 -6.53 6.72 -8.62
C ARG A 185 -5.13 6.60 -9.20
N SER A 186 -4.53 7.72 -9.59
CA SER A 186 -3.21 7.75 -10.18
C SER A 186 -2.10 7.66 -9.15
N LEU A 187 -2.20 8.34 -8.00
CA LEU A 187 -1.28 8.13 -6.89
C LEU A 187 -1.36 6.68 -6.37
N SER A 188 -2.56 6.14 -6.15
CA SER A 188 -2.75 4.75 -5.74
C SER A 188 -2.19 3.78 -6.78
N ALA A 189 -2.36 4.06 -8.08
CA ALA A 189 -1.78 3.25 -9.14
C ALA A 189 -0.25 3.25 -9.11
N VAL A 190 0.37 4.42 -8.92
CA VAL A 190 1.84 4.52 -8.82
C VAL A 190 2.37 3.82 -7.56
N LEU A 191 1.70 3.95 -6.42
CA LEU A 191 2.12 3.28 -5.18
C LEU A 191 2.03 1.75 -5.29
N GLU A 192 0.92 1.24 -5.81
CA GLU A 192 0.76 -0.20 -6.10
C GLU A 192 1.75 -0.65 -7.17
N GLY A 193 1.91 0.12 -8.25
CA GLY A 193 2.87 -0.13 -9.31
C GLY A 193 4.31 -0.20 -8.80
N HIS A 194 4.69 0.69 -7.89
CA HIS A 194 6.00 0.68 -7.25
C HIS A 194 6.20 -0.56 -6.37
N ALA A 195 5.16 -0.96 -5.62
CA ALA A 195 5.19 -2.20 -4.85
C ALA A 195 5.33 -3.42 -5.75
N LEU A 196 4.60 -3.47 -6.87
CA LEU A 196 4.66 -4.55 -7.85
C LEU A 196 6.03 -4.64 -8.54
N PHE A 197 6.51 -3.54 -9.12
CA PHE A 197 7.81 -3.45 -9.78
C PHE A 197 8.92 -3.89 -8.83
N THR A 198 8.97 -3.31 -7.63
CA THR A 198 10.00 -3.63 -6.63
C THR A 198 9.93 -5.09 -6.20
N THR A 199 8.73 -5.64 -6.01
CA THR A 199 8.55 -7.06 -5.67
C THR A 199 9.12 -7.95 -6.77
N ARG A 200 8.82 -7.67 -8.04
CA ARG A 200 9.35 -8.44 -9.17
C ARG A 200 10.86 -8.40 -9.22
N GLU A 201 11.46 -7.22 -9.09
CA GLU A 201 12.92 -7.04 -9.07
C GLU A 201 13.60 -7.82 -7.94
N LEU A 202 13.03 -7.76 -6.73
CA LEU A 202 13.55 -8.48 -5.57
C LEU A 202 13.47 -10.00 -5.76
N LEU A 203 12.39 -10.50 -6.37
CA LEU A 203 12.23 -11.94 -6.58
C LEU A 203 13.01 -12.43 -7.81
N ALA A 204 13.08 -11.68 -8.91
CA ALA A 204 13.80 -12.06 -10.12
C ALA A 204 15.29 -12.35 -9.83
N ALA A 205 15.91 -11.56 -8.94
CA ALA A 205 17.27 -11.80 -8.46
C ALA A 205 17.47 -13.18 -7.78
N ASP A 206 16.38 -13.79 -7.27
CA ASP A 206 16.39 -15.07 -6.57
C ASP A 206 15.87 -16.25 -7.42
N TYR A 207 15.25 -15.99 -8.58
CA TYR A 207 14.63 -17.00 -9.44
C TYR A 207 15.28 -17.05 -10.82
N VAL A 208 16.20 -18.01 -11.03
CA VAL A 208 16.84 -18.28 -12.33
C VAL A 208 15.90 -18.99 -13.33
N GLU A 209 14.72 -19.46 -12.92
CA GLU A 209 13.73 -20.06 -13.83
C GLU A 209 12.36 -19.36 -13.78
N GLU A 210 12.16 -18.42 -14.70
CA GLU A 210 10.94 -17.61 -14.90
C GLU A 210 9.65 -18.40 -15.21
N ARG A 211 9.66 -19.72 -15.36
CA ARG A 211 8.52 -20.44 -15.95
C ARG A 211 7.40 -20.89 -15.01
N LYS A 212 7.57 -20.79 -13.68
CA LYS A 212 6.52 -21.19 -12.70
C LYS A 212 5.98 -20.06 -11.83
N ALA A 213 6.56 -18.86 -11.90
CA ALA A 213 6.10 -17.69 -11.14
C ALA A 213 4.66 -17.26 -11.54
N GLY A 214 4.21 -17.60 -12.76
CA GLY A 214 2.88 -17.25 -13.27
C GLY A 214 1.70 -17.75 -12.42
N GLY A 215 1.86 -18.80 -11.60
CA GLY A 215 0.83 -19.25 -10.66
C GLY A 215 0.81 -18.45 -9.34
N LEU A 216 1.99 -18.06 -8.86
CA LEU A 216 2.19 -17.35 -7.59
C LEU A 216 1.89 -15.84 -7.69
N LEU A 217 2.12 -15.31 -8.87
CA LEU A 217 1.78 -13.96 -9.29
C LEU A 217 0.25 -13.83 -9.46
N ARG A 218 -0.41 -14.80 -10.11
CA ARG A 218 -1.88 -14.90 -10.24
C ARG A 218 -2.64 -15.03 -8.91
N LEU A 219 -1.91 -15.29 -7.83
CA LEU A 219 -2.34 -15.49 -6.44
C LEU A 219 -2.57 -14.16 -5.72
N LEU A 220 -1.75 -13.16 -6.05
CA LEU A 220 -2.03 -11.75 -5.81
C LEU A 220 -3.01 -11.20 -6.86
N TRP A 221 -3.03 -11.80 -8.06
CA TRP A 221 -3.64 -11.25 -9.28
C TRP A 221 -4.73 -12.13 -9.92
N GLY A 222 -5.70 -12.61 -9.13
CA GLY A 222 -6.95 -13.14 -9.69
C GLY A 222 -7.61 -12.07 -10.60
N PRO A 223 -8.46 -12.45 -11.57
CA PRO A 223 -8.95 -11.57 -12.63
C PRO A 223 -9.91 -10.49 -12.09
N ASN A 224 -9.36 -9.51 -11.39
CA ASN A 224 -10.07 -8.32 -10.96
C ASN A 224 -9.86 -7.25 -12.02
N ARG A 225 -10.94 -6.85 -12.69
CA ARG A 225 -10.94 -5.77 -13.70
C ARG A 225 -10.42 -4.41 -13.18
N GLY A 226 -10.24 -4.27 -11.87
CA GLY A 226 -9.60 -3.12 -11.24
C GLY A 226 -8.06 -3.12 -11.28
N LEU A 227 -7.41 -4.23 -11.65
CA LEU A 227 -5.93 -4.33 -11.65
C LEU A 227 -5.26 -3.66 -12.85
N ALA A 228 -5.98 -3.41 -13.94
CA ALA A 228 -5.42 -2.79 -15.15
C ALA A 228 -4.87 -1.37 -14.91
N VAL A 229 -5.31 -0.69 -13.85
CA VAL A 229 -4.74 0.61 -13.46
C VAL A 229 -3.43 0.46 -12.69
N TYR A 230 -3.24 -0.65 -11.97
CA TYR A 230 -2.00 -0.95 -11.25
C TYR A 230 -0.90 -1.43 -12.20
N ASP A 231 -1.25 -2.20 -13.23
CA ASP A 231 -0.31 -2.55 -14.30
C ASP A 231 0.25 -1.28 -14.99
N ARG A 232 -0.62 -0.29 -15.23
CA ARG A 232 -0.22 1.03 -15.76
C ARG A 232 0.67 1.81 -14.81
N GLY A 233 0.36 1.78 -13.52
CA GLY A 233 1.21 2.38 -12.50
C GLY A 233 2.59 1.73 -12.43
N GLU A 234 2.66 0.40 -12.63
CA GLU A 234 3.93 -0.33 -12.73
C GLU A 234 4.74 0.12 -13.96
N ASP A 235 4.09 0.26 -15.12
CA ASP A 235 4.73 0.78 -16.33
C ASP A 235 5.30 2.20 -16.12
N CYS A 236 4.55 3.07 -15.45
CA CYS A 236 5.01 4.40 -15.06
C CYS A 236 6.27 4.33 -14.18
N VAL A 237 6.26 3.52 -13.13
CA VAL A 237 7.40 3.37 -12.22
C VAL A 237 8.60 2.78 -12.94
N ARG A 238 8.40 1.75 -13.77
CA ARG A 238 9.45 1.15 -14.59
C ARG A 238 10.09 2.19 -15.49
N LYS A 239 9.30 3.04 -16.16
CA LYS A 239 9.82 4.15 -16.96
C LYS A 239 10.59 5.17 -16.13
N ALA A 240 10.09 5.59 -14.97
CA ALA A 240 10.82 6.50 -14.10
C ALA A 240 12.21 5.94 -13.71
N VAL A 241 12.30 4.64 -13.42
CA VAL A 241 13.57 3.96 -13.14
C VAL A 241 14.47 3.87 -14.38
N GLU A 242 13.94 3.54 -15.56
CA GLU A 242 14.68 3.53 -16.83
C GLU A 242 15.32 4.90 -17.14
N TYR A 243 14.64 5.99 -16.79
CA TYR A 243 15.14 7.36 -16.96
C TYR A 243 15.99 7.86 -15.78
N GLY A 244 16.33 7.00 -14.81
CA GLY A 244 17.25 7.37 -13.72
C GLY A 244 16.62 8.21 -12.61
N ILE A 245 15.32 8.02 -12.31
CA ILE A 245 14.60 8.66 -11.20
C ILE A 245 14.32 7.62 -10.08
N PRO A 246 15.33 7.12 -9.35
CA PRO A 246 15.17 6.08 -8.34
C PRO A 246 14.46 6.58 -7.07
N ASP A 247 14.42 7.88 -6.83
CA ASP A 247 13.81 8.56 -5.68
C ASP A 247 12.38 9.03 -5.95
N LEU A 248 11.72 8.48 -6.97
CA LEU A 248 10.37 8.86 -7.43
C LEU A 248 9.38 9.14 -6.29
N LEU A 249 9.26 8.24 -5.32
CA LEU A 249 8.29 8.39 -4.24
C LEU A 249 8.60 9.56 -3.30
N LEU A 250 9.89 9.88 -3.09
CA LEU A 250 10.30 11.06 -2.32
C LEU A 250 9.91 12.35 -3.06
N ARG A 251 10.07 12.37 -4.39
CA ARG A 251 9.67 13.50 -5.23
C ARG A 251 8.16 13.71 -5.21
N LEU A 252 7.37 12.64 -5.42
CA LEU A 252 5.91 12.71 -5.36
C LEU A 252 5.40 13.13 -3.98
N ARG A 253 6.12 12.76 -2.91
CA ARG A 253 5.79 13.20 -1.55
C ARG A 253 6.02 14.70 -1.37
N ALA A 254 7.13 15.21 -1.91
CA ALA A 254 7.52 16.61 -1.82
C ALA A 254 6.63 17.52 -2.67
N ASP A 255 6.26 17.06 -3.87
CA ASP A 255 5.36 17.76 -4.78
C ASP A 255 4.28 16.81 -5.32
N PRO A 256 3.07 16.83 -4.73
CA PRO A 256 1.94 16.03 -5.20
C PRO A 256 1.50 16.35 -6.64
N THR A 257 1.83 17.52 -7.19
CA THR A 257 1.48 17.86 -8.58
C THR A 257 2.24 17.02 -9.61
N LEU A 258 3.28 16.33 -9.17
CA LEU A 258 4.06 15.39 -9.98
C LEU A 258 3.38 14.02 -10.14
N VAL A 259 2.32 13.73 -9.40
CA VAL A 259 1.51 12.51 -9.59
C VAL A 259 0.99 12.50 -11.04
N PRO A 260 1.04 11.36 -11.76
CA PRO A 260 0.55 11.32 -13.12
C PRO A 260 -0.95 11.58 -13.13
N ASP A 261 -1.45 12.26 -14.15
CA ASP A 261 -2.88 12.25 -14.41
C ASP A 261 -3.32 10.95 -15.12
N ARG A 262 -4.61 10.83 -15.42
CA ARG A 262 -5.16 9.64 -16.09
C ARG A 262 -4.59 9.40 -17.49
N ARG A 263 -4.25 10.45 -18.24
CA ARG A 263 -3.68 10.35 -19.58
C ARG A 263 -2.21 9.93 -19.48
N GLU A 264 -1.51 10.47 -18.51
CA GLU A 264 -0.12 10.13 -18.18
C GLU A 264 0.03 8.68 -17.70
N LEU A 265 -0.94 8.12 -16.97
CA LEU A 265 -0.97 6.67 -16.69
C LEU A 265 -1.06 5.80 -17.97
N LEU A 266 -1.53 6.36 -19.09
CA LEU A 266 -1.55 5.69 -20.40
C LEU A 266 -0.34 6.05 -21.26
N ASP A 267 0.44 7.06 -20.85
CA ASP A 267 1.63 7.55 -21.52
C ASP A 267 2.78 7.73 -20.49
N PRO A 268 3.35 6.62 -20.00
CA PRO A 268 4.48 6.65 -19.07
C PRO A 268 5.66 7.49 -19.55
N ASP A 269 5.96 7.51 -20.85
CA ASP A 269 7.07 8.29 -21.41
C ASP A 269 6.77 9.80 -21.31
N GLY A 270 5.55 10.23 -21.63
CA GLY A 270 5.12 11.63 -21.46
C GLY A 270 5.16 12.10 -20.00
N TRP A 271 4.72 11.25 -19.06
CA TRP A 271 4.81 11.55 -17.63
C TRP A 271 6.25 11.74 -17.16
N VAL A 272 7.13 10.80 -17.51
CA VAL A 272 8.54 10.86 -17.10
C VAL A 272 9.27 12.04 -17.72
N ALA A 273 8.95 12.40 -18.97
CA ALA A 273 9.45 13.63 -19.57
C ALA A 273 9.08 14.86 -18.71
N ARG A 274 7.82 14.97 -18.26
CA ARG A 274 7.39 16.04 -17.34
C ARG A 274 8.17 16.02 -16.02
N LEU A 275 8.34 14.85 -15.40
CA LEU A 275 9.12 14.72 -14.17
C LEU A 275 10.55 15.25 -14.33
N THR A 276 11.20 14.96 -15.45
CA THR A 276 12.58 15.42 -15.70
C THR A 276 12.66 16.93 -15.96
N THR A 277 11.64 17.54 -16.56
CA THR A 277 11.61 19.01 -16.76
C THR A 277 11.30 19.79 -15.49
N ALA A 278 10.64 19.17 -14.51
CA ALA A 278 10.36 19.78 -13.22
C ALA A 278 11.61 19.92 -12.30
N ASP A 279 12.73 19.28 -12.67
CA ASP A 279 14.02 19.38 -11.97
C ASP A 279 14.82 20.65 -12.33
N GLU A 280 14.29 21.58 -13.15
CA GLU A 280 14.91 22.90 -13.29
C GLU A 280 14.86 23.64 -11.94
N PRO A 281 16.00 24.06 -11.37
CA PRO A 281 15.99 24.77 -10.09
C PRO A 281 15.18 26.05 -10.26
N VAL A 282 14.16 26.23 -9.43
CA VAL A 282 13.50 27.52 -9.24
C VAL A 282 14.61 28.57 -9.06
N ARG A 283 14.82 29.42 -10.08
CA ARG A 283 15.72 30.57 -9.96
C ARG A 283 15.17 31.39 -8.81
N GLN A 284 15.86 31.37 -7.68
CA GLN A 284 15.63 32.39 -6.66
C GLN A 284 15.95 33.72 -7.33
N GLU A 285 14.93 34.56 -7.55
CA GLU A 285 15.17 35.94 -7.90
C GLU A 285 16.06 36.54 -6.80
N PRO A 286 17.18 37.18 -7.15
CA PRO A 286 18.01 37.83 -6.15
C PRO A 286 17.13 38.84 -5.42
N ALA A 287 17.08 38.73 -4.09
CA ALA A 287 16.45 39.72 -3.24
C ALA A 287 17.00 41.10 -3.65
N GLY A 288 16.13 41.92 -4.22
CA GLY A 288 16.46 43.29 -4.61
C GLY A 288 16.97 44.06 -3.38
N PRO A 289 17.89 45.02 -3.57
CA PRO A 289 18.55 45.69 -2.47
C PRO A 289 17.55 46.44 -1.58
N ALA A 290 17.83 46.37 -0.28
CA ALA A 290 17.06 46.94 0.83
C ALA A 290 16.89 48.46 0.76
#